data_AF-A0A9D4GNB4-F1
#
_entry.id   AF-A0A9D4GNB4-F1
#
_cell.length_a   1.000
_cell.length_b   1.000
_cell.length_c   1.000
_cell.angle_alpha   90.00
_cell.angle_beta   90.00
_cell.angle_gamma   90.00
#
_symmetry.space_group_name_H-M   'P 1'
#
loop_
_entity.id
_entity.type
_entity.pdbx_description
1 polymer ?
#
loop_
_entity_poly.entity_id
_entity_poly.type
_entity_poly.pdbx_seq_one_letter_code
_entity_poly.pdbx_strand_id
1 'polypeptide(L)'
;MSKESHVSVSEIYPIVCGLVTKSLVSCSTDNSIAHRVKRAIRDDLVHRFQPESEEAAMSTAAVGALLDPRYQKLAFFSSKQRNITQDTLESRIDDLPLRFTINNGDIETHQNAVGLPGLWLTGEYARG
;
A
#
# COMPACT_ATOMS: atom_id res chain seq x y z
N MET A 1 -20.70 24.52 -8.41
CA MET A 1 -19.87 23.49 -9.06
C MET A 1 -19.18 22.71 -7.96
N SER A 2 -19.57 21.45 -7.75
CA SER A 2 -18.93 20.60 -6.74
C SER A 2 -17.48 20.38 -7.16
N LYS A 3 -16.51 20.84 -6.38
CA LYS A 3 -15.11 20.44 -6.53
C LYS A 3 -15.02 18.99 -6.05
N GLU A 4 -15.46 18.05 -6.87
CA GLU A 4 -15.03 16.67 -6.70
C GLU A 4 -13.56 16.63 -7.07
N SER A 5 -12.71 16.95 -6.10
CA SER A 5 -11.29 16.64 -6.18
C SER A 5 -11.20 15.14 -6.50
N HIS A 6 -10.47 14.77 -7.54
CA HIS A 6 -10.21 13.37 -7.87
C HIS A 6 -9.64 12.66 -6.64
N VAL A 7 -10.50 11.97 -5.90
CA VAL A 7 -10.10 11.14 -4.76
C VAL A 7 -9.45 9.90 -5.38
N SER A 8 -8.15 9.72 -5.14
CA SER A 8 -7.45 8.56 -5.70
C SER A 8 -7.87 7.29 -4.95
N VAL A 9 -7.80 6.14 -5.62
CA VAL A 9 -8.12 4.84 -4.98
C VAL A 9 -7.22 4.58 -3.77
N SER A 10 -6.00 5.13 -3.78
CA SER A 10 -5.07 5.11 -2.64
C SER A 10 -5.55 5.91 -1.41
N GLU A 11 -6.48 6.85 -1.57
CA GLU A 11 -7.11 7.57 -0.44
C GLU A 11 -8.33 6.81 0.09
N ILE A 12 -9.07 6.13 -0.78
CA ILE A 12 -10.29 5.40 -0.41
C ILE A 12 -9.95 4.09 0.31
N TYR A 13 -8.98 3.34 -0.20
CA TYR A 13 -8.61 2.02 0.31
C TYR A 13 -8.27 2.00 1.82
N PRO A 14 -7.37 2.85 2.35
CA PRO A 14 -7.04 2.84 3.77
C PRO A 14 -8.22 3.22 4.66
N ILE A 15 -9.11 4.12 4.18
CA ILE A 15 -10.33 4.49 4.90
C ILE A 15 -11.26 3.29 5.01
N VAL A 16 -11.49 2.56 3.92
CA VAL A 16 -12.33 1.35 3.92
C VAL A 16 -11.77 0.30 4.88
N CYS A 17 -10.46 0.02 4.81
CA CYS A 17 -9.80 -0.91 5.74
C CYS A 17 -9.99 -0.47 7.20
N GLY A 18 -9.83 0.82 7.51
CA GLY A 18 -10.07 1.37 8.83
C GLY A 18 -11.50 1.23 9.32
N LEU A 19 -12.48 1.54 8.47
CA LEU A 19 -13.90 1.43 8.79
C LEU A 19 -14.26 -0.02 9.13
N VAL A 20 -13.87 -0.97 8.29
CA VAL A 20 -14.17 -2.39 8.46
C VAL A 20 -13.51 -2.97 9.71
N THR A 21 -12.25 -2.61 9.97
CA THR A 21 -11.47 -3.22 11.07
C THR A 21 -11.69 -2.57 12.43
N LYS A 22 -12.07 -1.29 12.49
CA LYS A 22 -12.16 -0.54 13.75
C LYS A 22 -13.53 0.04 14.04
N SER A 23 -14.16 0.68 13.06
CA SER A 23 -15.34 1.53 13.31
C SER A 23 -16.67 0.78 13.18
N LEU A 24 -16.75 -0.20 12.28
CA LEU A 24 -17.95 -1.00 12.03
C LEU A 24 -17.99 -2.29 12.86
N VAL A 25 -17.04 -2.45 13.77
CA VAL A 25 -17.06 -3.52 14.75
C VAL A 25 -18.20 -3.26 15.74
N SER A 26 -18.96 -4.31 15.97
CA SER A 26 -20.04 -4.34 16.95
C SER A 26 -19.49 -4.21 18.38
N CYS A 27 -20.04 -3.28 19.16
CA CYS A 27 -19.66 -3.04 20.55
C CYS A 27 -20.78 -3.47 21.51
N SER A 28 -20.45 -3.82 22.75
CA SER A 28 -21.42 -4.20 23.79
C SER A 28 -22.41 -3.08 24.15
N THR A 29 -22.08 -1.83 23.83
CA THR A 29 -22.94 -0.66 24.03
C THR A 29 -23.86 -0.37 22.85
N ASP A 30 -23.73 -1.08 21.74
CA ASP A 30 -24.59 -0.87 20.57
C ASP A 30 -25.99 -1.42 20.83
N ASN A 31 -27.02 -0.65 20.46
CA ASN A 31 -28.38 -1.18 20.38
C ASN A 31 -28.56 -2.08 19.14
N SER A 32 -29.66 -2.82 19.09
CA SER A 32 -29.94 -3.78 18.01
C SER A 32 -29.98 -3.15 16.61
N ILE A 33 -30.42 -1.88 16.50
CA ILE A 33 -30.46 -1.15 15.24
C ILE A 33 -29.04 -0.78 14.80
N ALA A 34 -28.23 -0.24 15.71
CA ALA A 34 -26.83 0.11 15.44
C ALA A 34 -26.02 -1.11 15.00
N HIS A 35 -26.22 -2.26 15.65
CA HIS A 35 -25.63 -3.53 15.22
C HIS A 35 -26.00 -3.90 13.78
N ARG A 36 -27.30 -3.82 13.43
CA ARG A 36 -27.77 -4.14 12.08
C ARG A 36 -27.18 -3.21 11.02
N VAL A 37 -27.15 -1.91 11.29
CA VAL A 37 -26.60 -0.91 10.37
C VAL A 37 -25.10 -1.11 10.18
N LYS A 38 -24.33 -1.24 11.27
CA LYS A 38 -22.87 -1.50 11.20
C LYS A 38 -22.56 -2.76 10.41
N ARG A 39 -23.31 -3.85 10.66
CA ARG A 39 -23.16 -5.11 9.92
C ARG A 39 -23.45 -4.92 8.43
N ALA A 40 -24.58 -4.31 8.07
CA ALA A 40 -24.94 -4.12 6.66
C ALA A 40 -23.92 -3.28 5.89
N ILE A 41 -23.41 -2.19 6.50
CA ILE A 41 -22.37 -1.36 5.88
C ILE A 41 -21.06 -2.14 5.77
N ARG A 42 -20.68 -2.90 6.81
CA ARG A 42 -19.47 -3.73 6.78
C ARG A 42 -19.55 -4.76 5.66
N ASP A 43 -20.65 -5.46 5.53
CA ASP A 43 -20.84 -6.51 4.53
C ASP A 43 -20.75 -5.94 3.10
N ASP A 44 -21.37 -4.78 2.84
CA ASP A 44 -21.27 -4.09 1.55
C ASP A 44 -19.84 -3.65 1.22
N LEU A 45 -19.12 -3.06 2.19
CA LEU A 45 -17.73 -2.64 2.01
C LEU A 45 -16.80 -3.83 1.81
N VAL A 46 -16.98 -4.92 2.56
CA VAL A 46 -16.19 -6.15 2.41
C VAL A 46 -16.44 -6.77 1.04
N HIS A 47 -17.69 -6.81 0.59
CA HIS A 47 -18.02 -7.34 -0.73
C HIS A 47 -17.38 -6.55 -1.88
N ARG A 48 -17.41 -5.22 -1.81
CA ARG A 48 -16.91 -4.35 -2.90
C ARG A 48 -15.40 -4.22 -2.94
N PHE A 49 -14.76 -4.08 -1.78
CA PHE A 49 -13.33 -3.73 -1.69
C PHE A 49 -12.46 -4.90 -1.24
N GLN A 50 -13.07 -5.95 -0.69
CA GLN A 50 -12.39 -7.14 -0.20
C GLN A 50 -11.14 -6.81 0.63
N PRO A 51 -11.23 -5.88 1.61
CA PRO A 51 -10.05 -5.34 2.25
C PRO A 51 -9.20 -6.44 2.88
N GLU A 52 -9.81 -7.50 3.41
CA GLU A 52 -9.14 -8.63 4.05
C GLU A 52 -8.47 -9.62 3.08
N SER A 53 -8.65 -9.48 1.75
CA SER A 53 -8.06 -10.38 0.76
C SER A 53 -6.59 -10.08 0.49
N GLU A 54 -5.83 -11.12 0.14
CA GLU A 54 -4.42 -10.97 -0.25
C GLU A 54 -4.29 -10.21 -1.57
N GLU A 55 -5.21 -10.46 -2.52
CA GLU A 55 -5.27 -9.74 -3.80
C GLU A 55 -5.44 -8.22 -3.61
N ALA A 56 -6.29 -7.80 -2.66
CA ALA A 56 -6.47 -6.41 -2.33
C ALA A 56 -5.20 -5.78 -1.74
N ALA A 57 -4.45 -6.53 -0.93
CA ALA A 57 -3.16 -6.10 -0.38
C ALA A 57 -2.05 -5.99 -1.44
N MET A 58 -2.13 -6.73 -2.55
CA MET A 58 -1.21 -6.60 -3.69
C MET A 58 -1.59 -5.48 -4.68
N SER A 59 -2.73 -4.81 -4.46
CA SER A 59 -3.25 -3.80 -5.38
C SER A 59 -2.41 -2.53 -5.38
N THR A 60 -2.43 -1.79 -6.50
CA THR A 60 -1.77 -0.47 -6.60
C THR A 60 -2.34 0.53 -5.60
N ALA A 61 -3.61 0.38 -5.19
CA ALA A 61 -4.21 1.21 -4.15
C ALA A 61 -3.61 0.95 -2.78
N ALA A 62 -3.36 -0.32 -2.42
CA ALA A 62 -2.70 -0.68 -1.17
C ALA A 62 -1.24 -0.19 -1.16
N VAL A 63 -0.50 -0.38 -2.25
CA VAL A 63 0.88 0.13 -2.40
C VAL A 63 0.90 1.66 -2.31
N GLY A 64 0.01 2.35 -3.02
CA GLY A 64 -0.10 3.80 -2.96
C GLY A 64 -0.45 4.32 -1.55
N ALA A 65 -1.32 3.60 -0.82
CA ALA A 65 -1.64 3.94 0.56
C ALA A 65 -0.48 3.68 1.53
N LEU A 66 0.35 2.65 1.28
CA LEU A 66 1.55 2.37 2.06
C LEU A 66 2.63 3.46 1.88
N LEU A 67 2.76 3.98 0.65
CA LEU A 67 3.71 5.04 0.30
C LEU A 67 3.26 6.44 0.75
N ASP A 68 1.97 6.61 1.07
CA ASP A 68 1.44 7.91 1.50
C ASP A 68 1.78 8.18 2.98
N PRO A 69 2.53 9.25 3.29
CA PRO A 69 2.94 9.57 4.65
C PRO A 69 1.76 9.88 5.59
N ARG A 70 0.59 10.27 5.05
CA ARG A 70 -0.63 10.51 5.84
C ARG A 70 -1.10 9.24 6.54
N TYR A 71 -0.83 8.07 5.96
CA TYR A 71 -1.34 6.79 6.45
C TYR A 71 -0.31 5.96 7.22
N GLN A 72 0.97 6.35 7.23
CA GLN A 72 2.03 5.61 7.96
C GLN A 72 1.73 5.41 9.45
N LYS A 73 1.13 6.41 10.11
CA LYS A 73 0.80 6.36 11.54
C LYS A 73 -0.59 5.78 11.82
N LEU A 74 -1.40 5.60 10.78
CA LEU A 74 -2.75 5.14 10.93
C LEU A 74 -2.76 3.63 10.67
N ALA A 75 -3.03 2.85 11.72
CA ALA A 75 -3.05 1.39 11.66
C ALA A 75 -4.28 0.87 10.88
N PHE A 76 -4.38 1.22 9.60
CA PHE A 76 -5.44 0.80 8.68
C PHE A 76 -5.18 -0.58 8.08
N PHE A 77 -3.91 -0.95 7.94
CA PHE A 77 -3.50 -2.30 7.57
C PHE A 77 -3.30 -3.16 8.82
N SER A 78 -3.80 -4.40 8.75
CA SER A 78 -3.32 -5.48 9.60
C SER A 78 -1.84 -5.78 9.30
N SER A 79 -1.15 -6.41 10.25
CA SER A 79 0.26 -6.80 10.04
C SER A 79 0.43 -7.69 8.81
N LYS A 80 -0.50 -8.63 8.57
CA LYS A 80 -0.49 -9.50 7.40
C LYS A 80 -0.56 -8.70 6.09
N GLN A 81 -1.53 -7.79 5.99
CA GLN A 81 -1.69 -6.98 4.77
C GLN A 81 -0.50 -6.05 4.56
N ARG A 82 0.05 -5.47 5.62
CA ARG A 82 1.24 -4.61 5.52
C ARG A 82 2.42 -5.37 4.94
N ASN A 83 2.68 -6.58 5.43
CA ASN A 83 3.76 -7.42 4.92
C ASN A 83 3.55 -7.74 3.43
N ILE A 84 2.37 -8.23 3.05
CA ILE A 84 2.06 -8.52 1.63
C ILE A 84 2.23 -7.28 0.73
N THR A 85 1.73 -6.13 1.20
CA THR A 85 1.85 -4.87 0.46
C THR A 85 3.31 -4.44 0.33
N GLN A 86 4.11 -4.66 1.36
CA GLN A 86 5.54 -4.36 1.37
C GLN A 86 6.32 -5.28 0.44
N ASP A 87 6.08 -6.59 0.48
CA ASP A 87 6.67 -7.56 -0.46
C ASP A 87 6.31 -7.21 -1.92
N THR A 88 5.07 -6.76 -2.14
CA THR A 88 4.61 -6.29 -3.45
C THR A 88 5.30 -4.99 -3.89
N LEU A 89 5.57 -4.08 -2.95
CA LEU A 89 6.33 -2.86 -3.24
C LEU A 89 7.79 -3.19 -3.59
N GLU A 90 8.43 -4.06 -2.82
CA GLU A 90 9.83 -4.46 -3.00
C GLU A 90 10.03 -5.15 -4.36
N SER A 91 9.19 -6.13 -4.69
CA SER A 91 9.19 -6.77 -6.03
C SER A 91 8.98 -5.79 -7.18
N ARG A 92 8.10 -4.80 -7.02
CA ARG A 92 7.90 -3.75 -8.05
C ARG A 92 9.09 -2.79 -8.15
N ILE A 93 9.84 -2.58 -7.07
CA ILE A 93 11.06 -1.77 -7.09
C ILE A 93 12.17 -2.48 -7.85
N ASP A 94 12.29 -3.80 -7.69
CA ASP A 94 13.26 -4.60 -8.44
C ASP A 94 13.00 -4.55 -9.96
N ASP A 95 11.73 -4.38 -10.35
CA ASP A 95 11.30 -4.22 -11.75
C ASP A 95 11.43 -2.78 -12.27
N LEU A 96 11.67 -1.78 -11.40
CA LEU A 96 11.86 -0.42 -11.85
C LEU A 96 13.24 -0.31 -12.51
N PRO A 97 13.36 0.22 -13.75
CA PRO A 97 14.65 0.60 -14.30
C PRO A 97 15.18 1.77 -13.47
N LEU A 98 15.92 1.45 -12.42
CA LEU A 98 16.56 2.41 -11.54
C LEU A 98 17.64 3.17 -12.33
N ARG A 99 17.23 4.23 -13.02
CA ARG A 99 18.17 5.22 -13.56
C ARG A 99 18.66 6.07 -12.40
N PHE A 100 19.62 5.57 -11.65
CA PHE A 100 20.42 6.41 -10.76
C PHE A 100 21.44 7.17 -11.60
N THR A 101 21.11 8.40 -11.95
CA THR A 101 22.11 9.38 -12.35
C THR A 101 22.66 10.00 -11.07
N ILE A 102 23.71 9.39 -10.49
CA ILE A 102 24.56 10.13 -9.55
C ILE A 102 25.44 11.04 -10.41
N ASN A 103 24.91 12.20 -10.79
CA ASN A 103 25.75 13.29 -11.29
C ASN A 103 26.64 13.74 -10.13
N ASN A 104 27.91 13.37 -10.13
CA ASN A 104 28.93 14.13 -9.43
C ASN A 104 29.64 15.11 -10.39
N GLY A 105 28.91 15.63 -11.36
CA GLY A 105 29.46 16.01 -12.66
C GLY A 105 29.12 14.90 -13.64
N ASP A 106 28.08 15.15 -14.44
CA ASP A 106 27.65 14.46 -15.65
C ASP A 106 27.78 12.93 -15.72
N ILE A 107 26.65 12.24 -15.56
CA ILE A 107 26.46 10.90 -16.12
C ILE A 107 25.36 10.95 -17.18
N GLU A 108 25.84 10.90 -18.43
CA GLU A 108 25.08 10.74 -19.65
C GLU A 108 24.49 9.32 -19.79
N THR A 109 23.38 9.23 -20.52
CA THR A 109 22.71 7.96 -20.78
C THR A 109 23.30 7.31 -22.04
N HIS A 110 23.94 6.15 -21.92
CA HIS A 110 24.25 5.31 -23.09
C HIS A 110 23.43 4.01 -23.08
N GLN A 111 22.69 3.78 -24.17
CA GLN A 111 21.88 2.60 -24.40
C GLN A 111 22.71 1.42 -24.94
N ASN A 112 22.20 0.22 -24.65
CA ASN A 112 22.38 -1.08 -25.32
C ASN A 112 23.68 -1.86 -25.05
N ALA A 113 23.56 -3.02 -24.38
CA ALA A 113 23.58 -4.35 -25.03
C ALA A 113 23.80 -5.49 -24.02
N VAL A 114 22.91 -6.49 -24.04
CA VAL A 114 23.16 -7.94 -23.96
C VAL A 114 24.00 -8.50 -22.77
N GLY A 115 23.34 -9.29 -21.90
CA GLY A 115 24.00 -10.41 -21.17
C GLY A 115 23.78 -10.47 -19.65
N LEU A 116 23.01 -11.45 -19.17
CA LEU A 116 23.11 -12.04 -17.81
C LEU A 116 24.43 -12.85 -17.68
N PRO A 117 24.88 -13.37 -16.50
CA PRO A 117 24.32 -13.33 -15.14
C PRO A 117 25.34 -13.01 -14.00
N GLY A 118 24.82 -12.60 -12.82
CA GLY A 118 25.42 -12.90 -11.51
C GLY A 118 26.51 -11.97 -10.98
N LEU A 119 26.24 -11.32 -9.84
CA LEU A 119 27.15 -11.31 -8.69
C LEU A 119 26.40 -10.82 -7.45
N TRP A 120 26.35 -11.67 -6.43
CA TRP A 120 25.83 -11.35 -5.10
C TRP A 120 26.84 -10.50 -4.31
N LEU A 121 26.32 -9.51 -3.58
CA LEU A 121 26.79 -8.90 -2.32
C LEU A 121 28.26 -9.18 -1.90
N THR A 122 29.09 -8.13 -1.83
CA THR A 122 30.10 -7.95 -0.74
C THR A 122 30.50 -6.47 -0.61
N GLY A 123 30.80 -6.00 0.61
CA GLY A 123 31.48 -4.73 0.91
C GLY A 123 30.72 -3.80 1.85
N GLU A 124 30.49 -4.20 3.11
CA GLU A 124 31.27 -3.74 4.28
C GLU A 124 31.00 -2.28 4.69
N TYR A 125 30.20 -2.16 5.76
CA TYR A 125 30.16 -1.00 6.64
C TYR A 125 31.51 -0.85 7.34
N ALA A 126 32.25 0.22 7.03
CA ALA A 126 33.32 0.73 7.88
C ALA A 126 33.57 2.24 7.62
N ARG A 127 32.99 3.09 8.48
CA ARG A 127 33.63 4.21 9.21
C ARG A 127 32.66 5.38 9.47
N GLY A 128 32.59 5.72 10.75
CA GLY A 128 31.83 6.80 11.36
C GLY A 128 31.72 6.52 12.85
#